data_AF-A0A357MZH5-F1
#
_entry.id   AF-A0A357MZH5-F1
#
_cell.length_a   1.000
_cell.length_b   1.000
_cell.length_c   1.000
_cell.angle_alpha   90.00
_cell.angle_beta   90.00
_cell.angle_gamma   90.00
#
_symmetry.space_group_name_H-M   'P 1'
#
loop_
_entity.id
_entity.type
_entity.pdbx_description
1 polymer ?
#
loop_
_entity_poly.entity_id
_entity_poly.type
_entity_poly.pdbx_seq_one_letter_code
_entity_poly.pdbx_strand_id
1 'polypeptide(L)'
;MARVLVVGTDLQGEQALLQRLRVASALPDGQVCRSQDLDDCDLLVVRDTPALRNAALRMREQRPRLQCWIEGSGGQLREGHGRQDVLDDGAIGRALRGMQGSAEAAPIRLADGAHAITRLLRERLPLRQGHALLGERGQPLLLLDLEQDQAVLLQEPAAVLVERLAQGFEHLYLDALTAPQFQLLAGNRARQP
;
A
#
# COMPACT_ATOMS: atom_id res chain seq x y z
N MET A 1 3.78 6.36 2.76
CA MET A 1 2.77 7.43 2.61
C MET A 1 1.52 7.01 3.35
N ALA A 2 1.03 7.81 4.29
CA ALA A 2 -0.21 7.62 5.02
C ALA A 2 -1.35 8.38 4.33
N ARG A 3 -2.41 7.65 3.96
CA ARG A 3 -3.57 8.17 3.24
C ARG A 3 -4.70 8.46 4.22
N VAL A 4 -5.03 9.73 4.36
CA VAL A 4 -5.98 10.23 5.37
C VAL A 4 -7.26 10.67 4.71
N LEU A 5 -8.37 10.06 5.10
CA LEU A 5 -9.71 10.47 4.71
C LEU A 5 -10.37 11.19 5.89
N VAL A 6 -10.84 12.41 5.67
CA VAL A 6 -11.54 13.21 6.68
C VAL A 6 -13.02 13.30 6.32
N VAL A 7 -13.90 12.94 7.26
CA VAL A 7 -15.35 12.88 7.04
C VAL A 7 -16.09 13.74 8.07
N GLY A 8 -16.96 14.61 7.56
CA GLY A 8 -17.82 15.47 8.39
C GLY A 8 -17.19 16.80 8.81
N THR A 9 -16.06 17.16 8.22
CA THR A 9 -15.38 18.45 8.40
C THR A 9 -15.43 19.23 7.08
N ASP A 10 -15.49 20.56 7.15
CA ASP A 10 -15.43 21.43 5.98
C ASP A 10 -14.02 21.45 5.36
N LEU A 11 -13.89 21.99 4.14
CA LEU A 11 -12.61 22.05 3.43
C LEU A 11 -11.51 22.77 4.25
N GLN A 12 -11.87 23.80 5.03
CA GLN A 12 -10.92 24.54 5.86
C GLN A 12 -10.47 23.73 7.08
N GLY A 13 -11.39 23.08 7.79
CA GLY A 13 -11.04 22.22 8.92
C GLY A 13 -10.27 20.97 8.47
N GLU A 14 -10.59 20.41 7.31
CA GLU A 14 -9.83 19.31 6.72
C GLU A 14 -8.37 19.71 6.43
N GLN A 15 -8.16 20.86 5.81
CA GLN A 15 -6.80 21.36 5.52
C GLN A 15 -6.01 21.64 6.80
N ALA A 16 -6.64 22.27 7.81
CA ALA A 16 -6.01 22.55 9.09
C ALA A 16 -5.62 21.27 9.83
N LEU A 17 -6.49 20.25 9.79
CA LEU A 17 -6.22 18.93 10.36
C LEU A 17 -5.04 18.26 9.65
N LEU A 18 -5.05 18.19 8.31
CA LEU A 18 -3.96 17.60 7.54
C LEU A 18 -2.63 18.32 7.79
N GLN A 19 -2.64 19.65 7.90
CA GLN A 19 -1.44 20.42 8.23
C GLN A 19 -0.93 20.09 9.64
N ARG A 20 -1.82 19.98 10.63
CA ARG A 20 -1.46 19.57 11.99
C ARG A 20 -0.87 18.17 12.02
N LEU A 21 -1.45 17.21 11.29
CA LEU A 21 -0.93 15.85 11.18
C LEU A 21 0.50 15.83 10.61
N ARG A 22 0.77 16.64 9.59
CA ARG A 22 2.12 16.78 9.02
C ARG A 22 3.10 17.32 10.06
N VAL A 23 2.77 18.40 10.75
CA VAL A 23 3.61 19.01 11.79
C VAL A 23 3.88 18.03 12.94
N ALA A 24 2.84 17.40 13.47
CA ALA A 24 2.95 16.45 14.59
C ALA A 24 3.79 15.21 14.22
N SER A 25 3.75 14.79 12.95
CA SER A 25 4.48 13.63 12.47
C SER A 25 5.97 13.87 12.20
N ALA A 26 6.38 15.13 12.04
CA ALA A 26 7.71 15.53 11.56
C ALA A 26 8.14 14.80 10.27
N LEU A 27 7.17 14.42 9.43
CA LEU A 27 7.42 13.70 8.18
C LEU A 27 7.67 14.67 7.03
N PRO A 28 8.46 14.27 6.02
CA PRO A 28 8.61 15.02 4.77
C PRO A 28 7.25 15.30 4.10
N ASP A 29 7.17 16.42 3.38
CA ASP A 29 5.99 16.77 2.58
C ASP A 29 5.63 15.65 1.60
N GLY A 30 4.32 15.37 1.47
CA GLY A 30 3.80 14.29 0.62
C GLY A 30 3.72 12.92 1.30
N GLN A 31 4.18 12.76 2.54
CA GLN A 31 3.98 11.52 3.30
C GLN A 31 2.59 11.41 3.92
N VAL A 32 1.90 12.53 4.16
CA VAL A 32 0.51 12.58 4.62
C VAL A 32 -0.34 13.20 3.52
N CYS A 33 -1.11 12.35 2.85
CA CYS A 33 -1.92 12.71 1.69
C CYS A 33 -3.40 12.59 1.99
N ARG A 34 -4.17 13.52 1.44
CA ARG A 34 -5.64 13.45 1.43
C ARG A 34 -6.06 12.28 0.54
N SER A 35 -6.84 11.35 1.09
CA SER A 35 -7.60 10.39 0.30
C SER A 35 -9.02 10.89 0.11
N GLN A 36 -9.60 10.62 -1.05
CA GLN A 36 -11.03 10.82 -1.32
C GLN A 36 -11.78 9.48 -1.37
N ASP A 37 -11.02 8.38 -1.38
CA ASP A 37 -11.54 7.03 -1.48
C ASP A 37 -11.35 6.32 -0.13
N LEU A 38 -12.42 5.66 0.29
CA LEU A 38 -12.48 4.80 1.46
C LEU A 38 -11.64 3.53 1.26
N ASP A 39 -11.54 3.07 0.02
CA ASP A 39 -10.87 1.83 -0.37
C ASP A 39 -9.35 1.97 -0.37
N ASP A 40 -8.87 3.21 -0.40
CA ASP A 40 -7.45 3.57 -0.49
C ASP A 40 -7.07 4.55 0.65
N CYS A 41 -7.64 4.36 1.85
CA CYS A 41 -7.28 5.12 3.05
C CYS A 41 -6.73 4.24 4.17
N ASP A 42 -5.64 4.69 4.80
CA ASP A 42 -5.01 4.03 5.95
C ASP A 42 -5.58 4.56 7.27
N LEU A 43 -5.99 5.83 7.27
CA LEU A 43 -6.54 6.54 8.41
C LEU A 43 -7.85 7.24 8.04
N LEU A 44 -8.90 6.92 8.77
CA LEU A 44 -10.18 7.62 8.74
C LEU A 44 -10.27 8.58 9.95
N VAL A 45 -10.43 9.87 9.70
CA VAL A 45 -10.77 10.85 10.74
C VAL A 45 -12.22 11.27 10.57
N VAL A 46 -13.04 11.05 11.59
CA VAL A 46 -14.46 11.43 11.58
C VAL A 46 -14.75 12.48 12.63
N ARG A 47 -15.66 13.41 12.33
CA ARG A 47 -16.17 14.31 13.37
C ARG A 47 -16.92 13.55 14.47
N ASP A 48 -16.84 14.06 15.69
CA ASP A 48 -17.55 13.50 16.84
C ASP A 48 -19.05 13.75 16.76
N THR A 49 -19.72 12.91 15.98
CA THR A 49 -21.18 12.82 15.91
C THR A 49 -21.59 11.36 16.10
N PRO A 50 -22.78 11.09 16.69
CA PRO A 50 -23.25 9.72 16.90
C PRO A 50 -23.34 8.90 15.60
N ALA A 51 -23.77 9.53 14.50
CA ALA A 51 -23.87 8.87 13.20
C ALA A 51 -22.51 8.45 12.64
N LEU A 52 -21.53 9.36 12.65
CA LEU A 52 -20.19 9.10 12.13
C LEU A 52 -19.40 8.14 13.02
N ARG A 53 -19.58 8.20 14.34
CA ARG A 53 -18.99 7.23 15.28
C ARG A 53 -19.46 5.80 15.00
N ASN A 54 -20.75 5.62 14.77
CA ASN A 54 -21.31 4.31 14.41
C ASN A 54 -20.85 3.85 13.01
N ALA A 55 -20.72 4.76 12.05
CA ALA A 55 -20.20 4.45 10.72
C ALA A 55 -18.72 4.00 10.78
N ALA A 56 -17.89 4.74 11.52
CA ALA A 56 -16.49 4.41 11.80
C ALA A 56 -16.32 3.02 12.44
N LEU A 57 -17.15 2.68 13.43
CA LEU A 57 -17.13 1.36 14.07
C LEU A 57 -17.40 0.23 13.07
N ARG A 58 -18.47 0.36 12.27
CA ARG A 58 -18.81 -0.63 11.22
C ARG A 58 -17.71 -0.77 10.18
N MET A 59 -17.11 0.34 9.76
CA MET A 59 -16.03 0.29 8.79
C MET A 59 -14.80 -0.45 9.32
N ARG A 60 -14.47 -0.28 10.60
CA ARG A 60 -13.37 -1.02 11.23
C ARG A 60 -13.65 -2.51 11.35
N GLU A 61 -14.91 -2.90 11.62
CA GLU A 61 -15.31 -4.31 11.60
C GLU A 61 -15.10 -4.94 10.22
N GLN A 62 -15.36 -4.19 9.15
CA GLN A 62 -15.13 -4.62 7.77
C GLN A 62 -13.64 -4.54 7.37
N ARG A 63 -12.87 -3.63 7.97
CA ARG A 63 -11.45 -3.38 7.67
C ARG A 63 -10.63 -3.25 8.96
N PRO A 64 -10.13 -4.37 9.51
CA PRO A 64 -9.35 -4.36 10.75
C PRO A 64 -8.03 -3.58 10.68
N ARG A 65 -7.51 -3.38 9.47
CA ARG A 65 -6.28 -2.63 9.19
C ARG A 65 -6.49 -1.11 9.17
N LEU A 66 -7.73 -0.64 9.04
CA LEU A 66 -8.06 0.77 8.98
C LEU A 66 -7.98 1.39 10.38
N GLN A 67 -7.14 2.41 10.54
CA GLN A 67 -7.12 3.22 11.76
C GLN A 67 -8.27 4.23 11.71
N CYS A 68 -8.95 4.42 12.85
CA CYS A 68 -10.03 5.39 12.95
C CYS A 68 -9.85 6.32 14.14
N TRP A 69 -9.85 7.62 13.87
CA TRP A 69 -9.80 8.68 14.86
C TRP A 69 -11.04 9.54 14.82
N ILE A 70 -11.40 10.06 15.98
CA ILE A 70 -12.56 10.93 16.19
C ILE A 70 -12.05 12.33 16.50
N GLU A 71 -12.44 13.30 15.68
CA GLU A 71 -12.20 14.72 15.88
C GLU A 71 -13.30 15.32 16.76
N GLY A 72 -12.94 15.75 17.97
CA GLY A 72 -13.82 16.45 18.89
C GLY A 72 -13.94 17.94 18.64
N SER A 73 -14.81 18.61 19.39
CA SER A 73 -14.94 20.07 19.41
C SER A 73 -13.63 20.72 19.89
N GLY A 74 -12.96 21.47 19.02
CA GLY A 74 -11.65 22.08 19.29
C GLY A 74 -10.48 21.40 18.59
N GLY A 75 -10.73 20.49 17.64
CA GLY A 75 -9.70 19.85 16.83
C GLY A 75 -8.90 18.77 17.57
N GLN A 76 -9.33 18.38 18.77
CA GLN A 76 -8.72 17.28 19.52
C GLN A 76 -9.00 15.95 18.82
N LEU A 77 -7.98 15.13 18.64
CA LEU A 77 -8.11 13.80 18.06
C LEU A 77 -8.15 12.77 19.18
N ARG A 78 -9.02 11.77 19.04
CA ARG A 78 -9.13 10.64 19.96
C ARG A 78 -9.17 9.37 19.15
N GLU A 79 -8.67 8.28 19.71
CA GLU A 79 -8.80 7.00 19.02
C GLU A 79 -10.25 6.52 19.06
N GLY A 80 -10.76 6.00 17.95
CA GLY A 80 -12.12 5.46 17.85
C GLY A 80 -12.34 4.15 18.62
N HIS A 81 -11.35 3.69 19.40
CA HIS A 81 -11.29 2.36 20.01
C HIS A 81 -11.37 2.36 21.55
N GLY A 82 -12.48 2.82 22.14
CA GLY A 82 -12.77 2.60 23.57
C GLY A 82 -11.88 3.36 24.57
N ARG A 83 -10.63 3.70 24.23
CA ARG A 83 -9.77 4.63 24.96
C ARG A 83 -10.10 6.04 24.49
N GLN A 84 -10.70 6.83 25.39
CA GLN A 84 -11.05 8.23 25.13
C GLN A 84 -9.85 9.17 25.29
N ASP A 85 -8.63 8.63 25.32
CA ASP A 85 -7.42 9.42 25.52
C ASP A 85 -7.22 10.33 24.29
N VAL A 86 -6.98 11.61 24.59
CA VAL A 86 -6.68 12.60 23.55
C VAL A 86 -5.29 12.29 23.00
N LEU A 87 -5.21 12.17 21.68
CA LEU A 87 -3.98 11.99 20.95
C LEU A 87 -3.17 13.30 21.00
N ASP A 88 -2.08 13.29 21.76
CA ASP A 88 -1.05 14.32 21.69
C ASP A 88 -0.25 14.20 20.38
N ASP A 89 0.50 15.26 20.05
CA ASP A 89 1.24 15.30 18.79
C ASP A 89 2.31 14.19 18.70
N GLY A 90 2.83 13.72 19.84
CA GLY A 90 3.77 12.60 19.89
C GLY A 90 3.09 11.25 19.57
N ALA A 91 1.88 11.02 20.05
CA ALA A 91 1.06 9.85 19.79
C ALA A 91 0.59 9.83 18.33
N ILE A 92 0.15 10.99 17.81
CA ILE A 92 -0.16 11.18 16.38
C ILE A 92 1.06 10.80 15.54
N GLY A 93 2.24 11.36 15.86
CA GLY A 93 3.45 11.09 15.10
C GLY A 93 3.93 9.64 15.19
N ARG A 94 3.75 8.96 16.32
CA ARG A 94 4.05 7.51 16.44
C ARG A 94 3.07 6.67 15.63
N ALA A 95 1.79 6.98 15.67
CA ALA A 95 0.76 6.24 14.95
C ALA A 95 0.92 6.42 13.42
N LEU A 96 1.13 7.65 12.94
CA LEU A 96 1.37 7.92 11.52
C LEU A 96 2.68 7.27 11.00
N ARG A 97 3.71 7.18 11.83
CA ARG A 97 4.94 6.42 11.50
C ARG A 97 4.71 4.92 11.49
N GLY A 98 3.91 4.39 12.40
CA GLY A 98 3.48 2.99 12.39
C GLY A 98 2.68 2.62 11.15
N MET A 99 1.82 3.53 10.67
CA MET A 99 1.05 3.35 9.44
C MET A 99 1.94 3.34 8.19
N GLN A 100 3.03 4.11 8.17
CA GLN A 100 4.02 4.05 7.08
C GLN A 100 4.75 2.71 6.98
N GLY A 101 4.85 1.96 8.08
CA GLY A 101 5.41 0.60 8.08
C GLY A 101 4.41 -0.48 7.63
N SER A 102 3.12 -0.16 7.51
CA SER A 102 2.07 -1.12 7.13
C SER A 102 1.61 -0.98 5.67
N ALA A 103 2.21 -0.07 4.91
CA ALA A 103 2.06 -0.03 3.47
C ALA A 103 3.07 -0.98 2.82
N GLU A 104 2.85 -2.29 2.94
CA GLU A 104 3.05 -3.09 1.73
C GLU A 104 2.05 -2.52 0.73
N ALA A 105 2.51 -1.60 -0.12
CA ALA A 105 1.71 -1.12 -1.25
C ALA A 105 1.17 -2.37 -1.93
N ALA A 106 -0.16 -2.51 -1.95
CA ALA A 106 -0.80 -3.61 -2.64
C ALA A 106 -0.18 -3.67 -4.05
N PRO A 107 0.28 -4.85 -4.48
CA PRO A 107 1.02 -4.96 -5.73
C PRO A 107 0.16 -4.41 -6.87
N ILE A 108 0.73 -3.50 -7.67
CA ILE A 108 0.02 -2.93 -8.82
C ILE A 108 -0.02 -4.00 -9.90
N ARG A 109 -1.18 -4.64 -10.10
CA ARG A 109 -1.38 -5.63 -11.15
C ARG A 109 -1.21 -4.98 -12.53
N LEU A 110 -0.21 -5.46 -13.29
CA LEU A 110 0.08 -5.01 -14.65
C LEU A 110 -0.64 -5.84 -15.70
N ALA A 111 -0.72 -7.15 -15.48
CA ALA A 111 -1.35 -8.08 -16.42
C ALA A 111 -1.70 -9.40 -15.73
N ASP A 112 -2.79 -10.03 -16.19
CA ASP A 112 -3.20 -11.38 -15.83
C ASP A 112 -3.23 -12.25 -17.08
N GLY A 113 -2.73 -13.48 -16.96
CA GLY A 113 -2.66 -14.46 -18.02
C GLY A 113 -1.50 -14.27 -19.01
N ALA A 114 -1.03 -15.40 -19.55
CA ALA A 114 0.10 -15.49 -20.47
C ALA A 114 0.09 -14.45 -21.61
N HIS A 115 -1.07 -14.26 -22.24
CA HIS A 115 -1.18 -13.41 -23.43
C HIS A 115 -0.95 -11.93 -23.10
N ALA A 116 -1.58 -11.43 -22.04
CA ALA A 116 -1.41 -10.05 -21.62
C ALA A 116 0.02 -9.79 -21.11
N ILE A 117 0.57 -10.73 -20.35
CA ILE A 117 1.94 -10.65 -19.82
C ILE A 117 2.96 -10.62 -20.97
N THR A 118 2.87 -11.55 -21.93
CA THR A 118 3.80 -11.59 -23.07
C THR A 118 3.68 -10.35 -23.97
N ARG A 119 2.47 -9.79 -24.15
CA ARG A 119 2.30 -8.52 -24.86
C ARG A 119 2.99 -7.37 -24.11
N LEU A 120 2.75 -7.26 -22.80
CA LEU A 120 3.32 -6.20 -21.98
C LEU A 120 4.85 -6.29 -21.87
N LEU A 121 5.41 -7.49 -21.73
CA LEU A 121 6.86 -7.68 -21.72
C LEU A 121 7.49 -7.29 -23.06
N ARG A 122 6.84 -7.62 -24.20
CA ARG A 122 7.30 -7.18 -25.53
C ARG A 122 7.32 -5.66 -25.69
N GLU A 123 6.39 -4.96 -25.04
CA GLU A 123 6.32 -3.49 -25.05
C GLU A 123 7.37 -2.86 -24.12
N ARG A 124 7.64 -3.47 -22.95
CA ARG A 124 8.48 -2.87 -21.89
C ARG A 124 9.95 -3.27 -21.91
N LEU A 125 10.29 -4.49 -22.36
CA LEU A 125 11.69 -4.95 -22.44
C LEU A 125 12.56 -4.04 -23.34
N PRO A 126 12.13 -3.62 -24.55
CA PRO A 126 12.93 -2.73 -25.39
C PRO A 126 13.16 -1.35 -24.75
N LEU A 127 12.24 -0.92 -23.89
CA LEU A 127 12.32 0.36 -23.18
C LEU A 127 13.22 0.28 -21.93
N ARG A 128 13.65 -0.93 -21.54
CA ARG A 128 14.48 -1.18 -20.34
C ARG A 128 13.96 -0.45 -19.10
N GLN A 129 12.65 -0.60 -18.84
CA GLN A 129 12.00 0.20 -17.81
C GLN A 129 11.31 -0.64 -16.75
N GLY A 130 11.78 -0.46 -15.51
CA GLY A 130 11.09 -0.90 -14.31
C GLY A 130 11.36 -2.35 -13.92
N HIS A 131 10.71 -2.71 -12.82
CA HIS A 131 10.86 -4.00 -12.18
C HIS A 131 9.48 -4.65 -12.06
N ALA A 132 9.42 -5.98 -12.13
CA ALA A 132 8.16 -6.70 -12.03
C ALA A 132 8.29 -8.02 -11.26
N LEU A 133 7.18 -8.48 -10.71
CA LEU A 133 7.04 -9.79 -10.09
C LEU A 133 6.11 -10.64 -10.95
N LEU A 134 6.61 -11.79 -11.40
CA LEU A 134 5.78 -12.83 -12.01
C LEU A 134 5.39 -13.84 -10.94
N GLY A 135 4.11 -14.15 -10.86
CA GLY A 135 3.59 -15.18 -9.96
C GLY A 135 2.49 -16.02 -10.59
N GLU A 136 2.08 -17.05 -9.86
CA GLU A 136 1.01 -17.99 -10.22
C GLU A 136 0.11 -18.20 -9.01
N ARG A 137 -1.21 -18.02 -9.16
CA ARG A 137 -2.21 -18.29 -8.08
C ARG A 137 -1.85 -17.66 -6.72
N GLY A 138 -1.33 -16.42 -6.76
CA GLY A 138 -0.88 -15.68 -5.57
C GLY A 138 0.49 -16.11 -5.02
N GLN A 139 1.19 -17.06 -5.64
CA GLN A 139 2.56 -17.41 -5.27
C GLN A 139 3.57 -16.70 -6.17
N PRO A 140 4.56 -15.98 -5.59
CA PRO A 140 5.60 -15.34 -6.37
C PRO A 140 6.58 -16.40 -6.92
N LEU A 141 6.95 -16.28 -8.19
CA LEU A 141 7.81 -17.24 -8.90
C LEU A 141 9.14 -16.62 -9.31
N LEU A 142 9.10 -15.43 -9.91
CA LEU A 142 10.25 -14.79 -10.53
C LEU A 142 10.18 -13.27 -10.34
N LEU A 143 11.31 -12.64 -10.04
CA LEU A 143 11.46 -11.20 -10.16
C LEU A 143 12.12 -10.88 -11.50
N LEU A 144 11.67 -9.83 -12.17
CA LEU A 144 12.19 -9.34 -13.44
C LEU A 144 12.79 -7.95 -13.23
N ASP A 145 14.07 -7.81 -13.55
CA ASP A 145 14.79 -6.55 -13.70
C ASP A 145 14.84 -6.22 -15.20
N LEU A 146 13.82 -5.50 -15.69
CA LEU A 146 13.72 -5.19 -17.12
C LEU A 146 14.78 -4.17 -17.56
N GLU A 147 15.34 -3.42 -16.61
CA GLU A 147 16.38 -2.41 -16.88
C GLU A 147 17.70 -3.10 -17.24
N GLN A 148 18.05 -4.14 -16.49
CA GLN A 148 19.27 -4.93 -16.68
C GLN A 148 19.09 -6.15 -17.59
N ASP A 149 17.85 -6.47 -17.99
CA ASP A 149 17.52 -7.71 -18.70
C ASP A 149 17.97 -8.94 -17.89
N GLN A 150 17.55 -8.97 -16.62
CA GLN A 150 17.89 -10.01 -15.66
C GLN A 150 16.66 -10.49 -14.91
N ALA A 151 16.74 -11.71 -14.38
CA ALA A 151 15.71 -12.27 -13.53
C ALA A 151 16.28 -12.88 -12.25
N VAL A 152 15.47 -12.93 -11.20
CA VAL A 152 15.80 -13.60 -9.93
C VAL A 152 14.74 -14.63 -9.64
N LEU A 153 15.17 -15.90 -9.57
CA LEU A 153 14.33 -17.01 -9.17
C LEU A 153 13.95 -16.88 -7.70
N LEU A 154 12.66 -16.88 -7.40
CA LEU A 154 12.16 -16.90 -6.03
C LEU A 154 11.86 -18.32 -5.55
N GLN A 155 11.59 -19.23 -6.48
CA GLN A 155 11.39 -20.65 -6.21
C GLN A 155 12.46 -21.47 -6.92
N GLU A 156 13.20 -22.25 -6.15
CA GLU A 156 14.13 -23.25 -6.63
C GLU A 156 13.46 -24.65 -6.57
N PRO A 157 13.80 -25.58 -7.48
CA PRO A 157 14.79 -25.44 -8.55
C PRO A 157 14.22 -24.86 -9.85
N ALA A 158 15.06 -24.16 -10.63
CA ALA A 158 14.67 -23.56 -11.92
C ALA A 158 13.98 -24.53 -12.91
N ALA A 159 14.33 -25.82 -12.89
CA ALA A 159 13.70 -26.83 -13.75
C ALA A 159 12.18 -26.95 -13.49
N VAL A 160 11.76 -26.82 -12.24
CA VAL A 160 10.34 -26.88 -11.84
C VAL A 160 9.59 -25.62 -12.28
N LEU A 161 10.28 -24.49 -12.44
CA LEU A 161 9.65 -23.26 -12.92
C LEU A 161 9.14 -23.42 -14.36
N VAL A 162 9.93 -24.01 -15.26
CA VAL A 162 9.53 -24.17 -16.67
C VAL A 162 8.28 -25.04 -16.79
N GLU A 163 8.23 -26.15 -16.05
CA GLU A 163 7.07 -27.04 -16.02
C GLU A 163 5.83 -26.33 -15.44
N ARG A 164 6.00 -25.57 -14.35
CA ARG A 164 4.90 -24.80 -13.75
C ARG A 164 4.39 -23.71 -14.67
N LEU A 165 5.26 -22.96 -15.35
CA LEU A 165 4.85 -21.96 -16.32
C LEU A 165 4.05 -22.62 -17.47
N ALA A 166 4.50 -23.78 -17.95
CA ALA A 166 3.83 -24.52 -19.02
C ALA A 166 2.42 -25.01 -18.63
N GLN A 167 2.22 -25.46 -17.37
CA GLN A 167 0.95 -25.98 -16.88
C GLN A 167 0.02 -24.88 -16.33
N GLY A 168 0.58 -23.79 -15.81
CA GLY A 168 -0.10 -22.74 -15.06
C GLY A 168 -0.40 -21.47 -15.84
N PHE A 169 -0.20 -21.46 -17.17
CA PHE A 169 -0.20 -20.26 -18.02
C PHE A 169 -1.42 -19.32 -17.84
N GLU A 170 -2.60 -19.88 -17.59
CA GLU A 170 -3.85 -19.11 -17.41
C GLU A 170 -3.94 -18.41 -16.05
N HIS A 171 -3.18 -18.87 -15.05
CA HIS A 171 -3.20 -18.36 -13.68
C HIS A 171 -1.98 -17.49 -13.35
N LEU A 172 -1.19 -17.15 -14.37
CA LEU A 172 -0.07 -16.25 -14.23
C LEU A 172 -0.55 -14.82 -14.02
N TYR A 173 0.21 -14.08 -13.23
CA TYR A 173 0.02 -12.65 -13.06
C TYR A 173 1.37 -11.94 -13.04
N LEU A 174 1.34 -10.66 -13.40
CA LEU A 174 2.49 -9.78 -13.35
C LEU A 174 2.15 -8.53 -12.54
N ASP A 175 2.96 -8.24 -11.54
CA ASP A 175 2.83 -7.07 -10.68
C ASP A 175 4.00 -6.11 -10.88
N ALA A 176 3.74 -4.81 -10.82
CA ALA A 176 4.79 -3.79 -10.83
C ALA A 176 5.51 -3.76 -9.49
N LEU A 177 6.83 -3.64 -9.54
CA LEU A 177 7.66 -3.40 -8.38
C LEU A 177 8.35 -2.06 -8.50
N THR A 178 8.44 -1.37 -7.37
CA THR A 178 9.42 -0.29 -7.21
C THR A 178 10.82 -0.90 -7.03
N ALA A 179 11.87 -0.14 -7.37
CA ALA A 179 13.25 -0.61 -7.19
C ALA A 179 13.57 -1.03 -5.73
N PRO A 180 13.11 -0.32 -4.68
CA PRO A 180 13.30 -0.77 -3.30
C PRO A 180 12.62 -2.11 -2.99
N GLN A 181 11.40 -2.34 -3.49
CA GLN A 181 10.68 -3.61 -3.32
C GLN A 181 11.40 -4.75 -4.02
N PHE A 182 11.89 -4.50 -5.25
CA PHE A 182 12.68 -5.50 -5.98
C PHE A 182 13.94 -5.89 -5.21
N GLN A 183 14.73 -4.92 -4.73
CA GLN A 183 15.95 -5.18 -3.97
C GLN A 183 15.67 -5.96 -2.68
N LEU A 184 14.60 -5.59 -1.96
CA LEU A 184 14.17 -6.29 -0.75
C LEU A 184 13.80 -7.75 -1.03
N LEU A 185 13.01 -8.01 -2.08
CA LEU A 185 12.55 -9.35 -2.44
C LEU A 185 13.67 -10.20 -3.04
N ALA A 186 14.55 -9.60 -3.84
CA ALA A 186 15.71 -10.28 -4.42
C ALA A 186 16.68 -10.73 -3.32
N GLY A 187 16.93 -9.87 -2.33
CA GLY A 187 17.88 -10.15 -1.26
C GLY A 187 19.26 -10.48 -1.82
N ASN A 188 19.87 -11.56 -1.32
CA ASN A 188 21.19 -12.04 -1.78
C ASN A 188 21.09 -13.13 -2.87
N ARG A 189 19.92 -13.31 -3.51
CA ARG A 189 19.75 -14.36 -4.53
C ARG A 189 20.53 -14.05 -5.80
N ALA A 190 20.91 -15.10 -6.51
CA ALA A 190 21.65 -14.97 -7.76
C ALA A 190 20.75 -14.36 -8.84
N ARG A 191 21.30 -13.38 -9.56
CA ARG A 191 20.67 -12.81 -10.75
C ARG A 191 21.05 -13.66 -11.95
N GLN A 192 20.05 -14.12 -12.68
CA GLN A 192 20.21 -14.84 -13.94
C GLN A 192 20.01 -13.86 -15.10
N PRO A 193 20.77 -14.00 -16.20
CA PRO A 193 20.42 -13.34 -17.46
C PRO A 193 19.11 -13.91 -18.04
#